data_AF-A0AAU7PT00-F1
#
_entry.id   AF-A0AAU7PT00-F1
#
_cell.length_a   1.000
_cell.length_b   1.000
_cell.length_c   1.000
_cell.angle_alpha   90.00
_cell.angle_beta   90.00
_cell.angle_gamma   90.00
#
_symmetry.space_group_name_H-M   'P 1'
#
loop_
_entity.id
_entity.type
_entity.pdbx_description
1 polymer ?
#
loop_
_entity_poly.entity_id
_entity_poly.type
_entity_poly.pdbx_seq_one_letter_code
_entity_poly.pdbx_strand_id
1 'polypeptide(L)'
;MKKTIFISVGNIILFLLFGLTFLFPFSEIYQIETMGFRGTFTVYPILLVIYLIIYPVVYHITGKKLKWNKKDNSELSYSDEREKVIVSEAAKTSYKILIGGLIVIIAIIGGVRFFSLFTHEYISIYFVSVLLLTILLVVSTAFYCIKWCLEYRR
;
A
#
# COMPACT_ATOMS: atom_id res chain seq x y z
N MET A 1 19.48 -1.01 7.79
CA MET A 1 19.32 -1.16 6.32
C MET A 1 18.47 -2.36 5.89
N LYS A 2 18.89 -3.61 6.10
CA LYS A 2 18.16 -4.82 5.61
C LYS A 2 16.72 -4.92 6.13
N LYS A 3 16.49 -4.55 7.39
CA LYS A 3 15.17 -4.50 8.03
C LYS A 3 14.22 -3.52 7.32
N THR A 4 14.64 -2.27 7.15
CA THR A 4 13.83 -1.23 6.50
C THR A 4 13.44 -1.61 5.08
N ILE A 5 14.39 -2.10 4.29
CA ILE A 5 14.11 -2.59 2.93
C ILE A 5 13.11 -3.75 2.95
N PHE A 6 13.28 -4.71 3.87
CA PHE A 6 12.36 -5.83 4.02
C PHE A 6 10.93 -5.36 4.36
N ILE A 7 10.80 -4.41 5.29
CA ILE A 7 9.50 -3.84 5.67
C ILE A 7 8.89 -3.05 4.51
N SER A 8 9.66 -2.22 3.80
CA SER A 8 9.16 -1.46 2.67
C SER A 8 8.70 -2.35 1.52
N VAL A 9 9.43 -3.42 1.21
CA VAL A 9 9.00 -4.43 0.22
C VAL A 9 7.72 -5.13 0.67
N GLY A 10 7.64 -5.50 1.96
CA GLY A 10 6.44 -6.07 2.54
C GLY A 10 5.22 -5.14 2.44
N ASN A 11 5.41 -3.85 2.70
CA ASN A 11 4.35 -2.84 2.60
C ASN A 11 3.91 -2.64 1.14
N ILE A 12 4.83 -2.65 0.17
CA ILE A 12 4.48 -2.57 -1.26
C ILE A 12 3.59 -3.76 -1.66
N ILE A 13 3.98 -4.99 -1.29
CA ILE A 13 3.18 -6.18 -1.59
C ILE A 13 1.81 -6.08 -0.91
N LEU A 14 1.77 -5.64 0.36
CA LEU A 14 0.54 -5.44 1.10
C LEU A 14 -0.40 -4.46 0.40
N PHE A 15 0.11 -3.30 -0.04
CA PHE A 15 -0.70 -2.29 -0.74
C PHE A 15 -1.22 -2.79 -2.08
N LEU A 16 -0.40 -3.53 -2.84
CA LEU A 16 -0.85 -4.16 -4.09
C LEU A 16 -1.96 -5.19 -3.84
N LEU A 17 -1.82 -6.05 -2.82
CA LEU A 17 -2.85 -7.04 -2.47
C LEU A 17 -4.13 -6.38 -1.98
N PHE A 18 -4.04 -5.31 -1.19
CA PHE A 18 -5.20 -4.51 -0.80
C PHE A 18 -5.89 -3.87 -2.01
N GLY A 19 -5.12 -3.23 -2.89
CA GLY A 19 -5.65 -2.63 -4.11
C GLY A 19 -6.38 -3.63 -4.98
N LEU A 20 -5.77 -4.79 -5.24
CA LEU A 20 -6.40 -5.87 -6.02
C LEU A 20 -7.65 -6.43 -5.35
N THR A 21 -7.63 -6.58 -4.03
CA THR A 21 -8.79 -7.04 -3.25
C THR A 21 -9.97 -6.08 -3.36
N PHE A 22 -9.72 -4.77 -3.32
CA PHE A 22 -10.78 -3.77 -3.44
C PHE A 22 -11.24 -3.54 -4.89
N LEU A 23 -10.34 -3.65 -5.87
CA LEU A 23 -10.71 -3.53 -7.28
C LEU A 23 -11.54 -4.73 -7.76
N PHE A 24 -11.26 -5.93 -7.23
CA PHE A 24 -11.88 -7.17 -7.68
C PHE A 24 -12.29 -8.04 -6.47
N PRO A 25 -13.28 -7.64 -5.67
CA PRO A 25 -13.65 -8.39 -4.45
C PRO A 25 -14.37 -9.71 -4.76
N PHE A 26 -15.18 -9.75 -5.81
CA PHE A 26 -16.03 -10.89 -6.18
C PHE A 26 -15.82 -11.27 -7.65
N SER A 27 -15.77 -12.57 -7.95
CA SER A 27 -15.65 -13.08 -9.34
C SER A 27 -17.01 -13.22 -10.00
N GLU A 28 -18.02 -13.66 -9.25
CA GLU A 28 -19.40 -13.82 -9.70
C GLU A 28 -20.32 -13.33 -8.58
N ILE A 29 -21.37 -12.60 -8.95
CA ILE A 29 -22.40 -12.14 -8.02
C ILE A 29 -23.74 -12.60 -8.58
N TYR A 30 -24.37 -13.56 -7.89
CA TYR A 30 -25.70 -14.03 -8.22
C TYR A 30 -26.73 -13.43 -7.28
N GLN A 31 -27.76 -12.79 -7.85
CA GLN A 31 -28.97 -12.45 -7.10
C GLN A 31 -29.83 -13.70 -6.96
N ILE A 32 -30.15 -14.06 -5.72
CA ILE A 32 -31.12 -15.11 -5.41
C ILE A 32 -32.48 -14.42 -5.28
N GLU A 33 -33.48 -14.93 -5.99
CA GLU A 33 -34.83 -14.36 -6.16
C GLU A 33 -35.56 -14.02 -4.85
N THR A 34 -35.15 -14.58 -3.70
CA THR A 34 -35.84 -14.43 -2.40
C THR A 34 -35.05 -13.64 -1.35
N MET A 35 -34.32 -12.57 -1.75
CA MET A 35 -33.52 -11.68 -0.88
C MET A 35 -32.15 -12.22 -0.42
N GLY A 36 -31.43 -12.94 -1.30
CA GLY A 36 -30.06 -13.40 -1.02
C GLY A 36 -29.06 -12.97 -2.09
N PHE A 37 -27.81 -12.74 -1.68
CA PHE A 37 -26.68 -12.61 -2.61
C PHE A 37 -25.75 -13.80 -2.40
N ARG A 38 -25.44 -14.53 -3.47
CA ARG A 38 -24.39 -15.55 -3.47
C ARG A 38 -23.25 -15.04 -4.35
N GLY A 39 -22.15 -14.68 -3.71
CA GLY A 39 -20.93 -14.27 -4.39
C GLY A 39 -19.81 -15.28 -4.16
N THR A 40 -19.02 -15.53 -5.19
CA THR A 40 -17.72 -16.19 -5.02
C THR A 40 -16.64 -15.13 -4.92
N PHE A 41 -15.79 -15.24 -3.90
CA PHE A 41 -14.64 -14.36 -3.77
C PHE A 41 -13.65 -14.61 -4.90
N THR A 42 -13.04 -13.54 -5.41
CA THR A 42 -11.85 -13.72 -6.25
C THR A 42 -10.69 -14.25 -5.42
N VAL A 43 -9.59 -14.58 -6.10
CA VAL A 43 -8.37 -15.08 -5.45
C VAL A 43 -7.67 -13.99 -4.60
N TYR A 44 -7.89 -12.70 -4.88
CA TYR A 44 -7.14 -11.60 -4.23
C TYR A 44 -7.42 -11.42 -2.73
N PRO A 45 -8.69 -11.39 -2.25
CA PRO A 45 -8.97 -11.40 -0.81
C PRO A 45 -8.31 -12.59 -0.08
N ILE A 46 -8.30 -13.76 -0.72
CA ILE A 46 -7.69 -14.97 -0.14
C ILE A 46 -6.16 -14.81 -0.06
N LEU A 47 -5.53 -14.32 -1.12
CA LEU A 47 -4.09 -14.03 -1.13
C LEU A 47 -3.71 -12.99 -0.07
N LEU A 48 -4.55 -11.96 0.14
CA LEU A 48 -4.34 -10.97 1.19
C LEU A 48 -4.36 -11.62 2.59
N VAL A 49 -5.34 -12.47 2.88
CA VAL A 49 -5.41 -13.20 4.17
C VAL A 49 -4.19 -14.09 4.35
N ILE A 50 -3.82 -14.86 3.33
CA ILE A 50 -2.62 -15.70 3.35
C ILE A 50 -1.39 -14.85 3.64
N TYR A 51 -1.25 -13.70 2.96
CA TYR A 51 -0.15 -12.78 3.17
C TYR A 51 -0.09 -12.24 4.60
N LEU A 52 -1.23 -11.84 5.18
CA LEU A 52 -1.32 -11.33 6.55
C LEU A 52 -0.92 -12.39 7.60
N ILE A 53 -1.07 -13.68 7.29
CA ILE A 53 -0.63 -14.78 8.16
C ILE A 53 0.85 -15.08 7.94
N ILE A 54 1.31 -15.15 6.68
CA ILE A 54 2.67 -15.52 6.33
C ILE A 54 3.67 -14.41 6.70
N TYR A 55 3.35 -13.15 6.41
CA TYR A 55 4.27 -12.04 6.58
C TYR A 55 4.80 -11.89 8.03
N PRO A 56 3.98 -11.93 9.09
CA PRO A 56 4.47 -11.93 10.47
C PRO A 56 5.41 -13.09 10.78
N VAL A 57 5.10 -14.29 10.27
CA VAL A 57 5.94 -15.49 10.46
C VAL A 57 7.29 -15.31 9.77
N VAL A 58 7.30 -14.87 8.51
CA VAL A 58 8.53 -14.62 7.75
C VAL A 58 9.33 -13.48 8.39
N TYR A 59 8.68 -12.41 8.83
CA TYR A 59 9.30 -11.30 9.56
C TYR A 59 9.99 -11.80 10.83
N HIS A 60 9.31 -12.64 11.62
CA HIS A 60 9.87 -13.18 12.86
C HIS A 60 11.08 -14.09 12.61
N ILE A 61 10.98 -15.02 11.65
CA ILE A 61 12.07 -15.93 11.28
C ILE A 61 13.28 -15.16 10.76
N THR A 62 13.03 -14.19 9.87
CA THR A 62 14.08 -13.38 9.25
C THR A 62 14.75 -12.46 10.28
N GLY A 63 13.96 -11.84 11.16
CA GLY A 63 14.46 -11.03 12.26
C GLY A 63 15.33 -11.82 13.25
N LYS A 64 14.96 -13.07 13.54
CA LYS A 64 15.79 -13.97 14.37
C LYS A 64 17.10 -14.33 13.68
N LYS A 65 17.07 -14.69 12.38
CA LYS A 65 18.27 -15.02 11.60
C LYS A 65 19.23 -13.84 11.45
N LEU A 66 18.70 -12.64 11.24
CA LEU A 66 19.47 -11.41 11.05
C LEU A 66 19.75 -10.64 12.35
N LYS A 67 19.38 -11.19 13.51
CA LYS A 67 19.57 -10.60 14.85
C LYS A 67 19.05 -9.16 14.94
N TRP A 68 17.85 -8.90 14.40
CA TRP A 68 17.22 -7.58 14.55
C TRP A 68 16.90 -7.32 16.04
N ASN A 69 17.13 -6.10 16.49
CA ASN A 69 16.97 -5.74 17.90
C ASN A 69 15.49 -5.83 18.32
N LYS A 70 15.18 -6.54 19.41
CA LYS A 70 13.81 -6.78 19.90
C LYS A 70 13.08 -5.53 20.40
N LYS A 71 13.82 -4.46 20.75
CA LYS A 71 13.23 -3.15 21.10
C LYS A 71 12.82 -2.34 19.87
N ASP A 72 13.20 -2.81 18.69
CA ASP A 72 13.13 -2.08 17.44
C ASP A 72 12.03 -2.73 16.57
N ASN A 73 10.77 -2.61 16.99
CA ASN A 73 9.64 -3.31 16.37
C ASN A 73 8.94 -2.49 15.27
N SER A 74 9.33 -1.23 15.08
CA SER A 74 8.75 -0.33 14.09
C SER A 74 9.74 -0.01 12.97
N GLU A 75 9.27 0.50 11.84
CA GLU A 75 10.13 1.16 10.85
C GLU A 75 10.66 2.51 11.35
N LEU A 76 9.98 3.09 12.34
CA LEU A 76 10.31 4.39 12.94
C LEU A 76 11.17 4.27 14.20
N SER A 77 11.51 3.05 14.61
CA SER A 77 12.40 2.84 15.74
C SER A 77 13.85 2.98 15.27
N TYR A 78 14.68 3.63 16.09
CA TYR A 78 16.03 4.03 15.76
C TYR A 78 17.00 3.52 16.82
N SER A 79 18.11 2.92 16.40
CA SER A 79 19.19 2.55 17.34
C SER A 79 20.05 3.76 17.71
N ASP A 80 20.22 4.69 16.77
CA ASP A 80 21.19 5.79 16.86
C ASP A 80 20.62 7.12 16.36
N GLU A 81 21.21 8.24 16.79
CA GLU A 81 20.82 9.59 16.35
C GLU A 81 20.94 9.78 14.84
N ARG A 82 21.93 9.15 14.20
CA ARG A 82 22.07 9.16 12.73
C ARG A 82 20.89 8.50 12.05
N GLU A 83 20.43 7.35 12.55
CA GLU A 83 19.28 6.64 11.99
C GLU A 83 18.01 7.48 12.16
N LYS A 84 17.83 8.16 13.30
CA LYS A 84 16.71 9.08 13.54
C LYS A 84 16.61 10.18 12.47
N VAL A 85 17.74 10.77 12.06
CA VAL A 85 17.77 11.80 11.01
C VAL A 85 17.37 11.20 9.65
N ILE A 86 17.90 10.02 9.31
CA ILE A 86 17.55 9.29 8.08
C ILE A 86 16.04 8.98 8.04
N VAL A 87 15.46 8.46 9.14
CA VAL A 87 14.02 8.20 9.27
C VAL A 87 13.23 9.47 9.00
N SER A 88 13.60 10.57 9.65
CA SER A 88 12.90 11.84 9.56
C SER A 88 12.86 12.36 8.12
N GLU A 89 13.99 12.38 7.42
CA GLU A 89 14.05 12.87 6.04
C GLU A 89 13.34 11.94 5.04
N ALA A 90 13.46 10.63 5.23
CA ALA A 90 12.73 9.65 4.42
C ALA A 90 11.22 9.77 4.63
N ALA A 91 10.75 9.88 5.88
CA ALA A 91 9.35 10.06 6.23
C ALA A 91 8.79 11.38 5.69
N LYS A 92 9.55 12.48 5.80
CA LYS A 92 9.19 13.78 5.26
C LYS A 92 9.03 13.75 3.74
N THR A 93 9.90 13.03 3.04
CA THR A 93 9.76 12.85 1.59
C THR A 93 8.52 12.03 1.25
N SER A 94 8.30 10.92 1.94
CA SER A 94 7.12 10.09 1.77
C SER A 94 5.82 10.87 2.00
N TYR A 95 5.78 11.68 3.07
CA TYR A 95 4.65 12.55 3.39
C TYR A 95 4.37 13.58 2.30
N LYS A 96 5.40 14.25 1.78
CA LYS A 96 5.25 15.20 0.65
C LYS A 96 4.64 14.52 -0.57
N ILE A 97 5.07 13.30 -0.87
CA ILE A 97 4.53 12.51 -1.99
C ILE A 97 3.07 12.12 -1.74
N LEU A 98 2.73 11.69 -0.52
CA LEU A 98 1.35 11.36 -0.17
C LEU A 98 0.43 12.57 -0.32
N ILE A 99 0.77 13.72 0.26
CA ILE A 99 -0.05 14.93 0.18
C ILE A 99 -0.15 15.43 -1.27
N GLY A 100 0.98 15.54 -1.97
CA GLY A 100 0.99 15.97 -3.37
C GLY A 100 0.20 15.02 -4.27
N GLY A 101 0.35 13.72 -4.06
CA GLY A 101 -0.41 12.69 -4.76
C GLY A 101 -1.89 12.75 -4.48
N LEU A 102 -2.32 12.94 -3.22
CA LEU A 102 -3.73 13.09 -2.87
C LEU A 102 -4.38 14.28 -3.59
N ILE A 103 -3.68 15.42 -3.67
CA ILE A 103 -4.17 16.59 -4.43
C ILE A 103 -4.35 16.25 -5.91
N VAL A 104 -3.37 15.56 -6.52
CA VAL A 104 -3.45 15.10 -7.90
C VAL A 104 -4.60 14.11 -8.11
N ILE A 105 -4.81 13.17 -7.18
CA ILE A 105 -5.92 12.22 -7.24
C ILE A 105 -7.27 12.95 -7.20
N ILE A 106 -7.43 13.92 -6.30
CA ILE A 106 -8.65 14.74 -6.22
C ILE A 106 -8.90 15.46 -7.55
N ALA A 107 -7.85 16.05 -8.15
CA ALA A 107 -7.96 16.71 -9.45
C ALA A 107 -8.35 15.74 -10.57
N ILE A 108 -7.75 14.53 -10.60
CA ILE A 108 -8.09 13.49 -11.60
C ILE A 108 -9.54 13.03 -11.42
N ILE A 109 -9.98 12.71 -10.20
CA ILE A 109 -11.35 12.27 -9.93
C ILE A 109 -12.36 13.37 -10.30
N GLY A 110 -12.06 14.62 -9.93
CA GLY A 110 -12.87 15.78 -10.30
C GLY A 110 -12.97 15.94 -11.82
N GLY A 111 -11.85 15.82 -12.53
CA GLY A 111 -11.79 15.84 -13.99
C GLY A 111 -12.59 14.71 -14.62
N VAL A 112 -12.39 13.46 -14.20
CA VAL A 112 -13.14 12.29 -14.68
C VAL A 112 -14.63 12.48 -14.49
N ARG A 113 -15.06 12.97 -13.31
CA ARG A 113 -16.48 13.25 -13.05
C ARG A 113 -17.00 14.34 -13.98
N PHE A 114 -16.24 15.42 -14.16
CA PHE A 114 -16.62 16.51 -15.06
C PHE A 114 -16.77 16.02 -16.50
N PHE A 115 -15.80 15.29 -17.05
CA PHE A 115 -15.88 14.74 -18.40
C PHE A 115 -17.00 13.72 -18.58
N SER A 116 -17.29 12.90 -17.57
CA SER A 116 -18.40 11.93 -17.65
C SER A 116 -19.77 12.60 -17.84
N LEU A 117 -19.92 13.89 -17.46
CA LEU A 117 -21.13 14.65 -17.72
C LEU A 117 -21.31 15.01 -19.21
N PHE A 118 -20.22 15.07 -19.98
CA PHE A 118 -20.23 15.44 -21.39
C PHE A 118 -20.15 14.26 -22.34
N THR A 119 -19.46 13.18 -21.96
CA THR A 119 -19.23 12.02 -22.85
C THR A 119 -20.27 10.92 -22.73
N HIS A 120 -21.15 10.97 -21.71
CA HIS A 120 -22.10 9.90 -21.36
C HIS A 120 -21.48 8.52 -21.12
N GLU A 121 -20.14 8.42 -21.06
CA GLU A 121 -19.47 7.18 -20.72
C GLU A 121 -19.47 6.96 -19.20
N TYR A 122 -19.85 5.76 -18.78
CA TYR A 122 -19.85 5.36 -17.39
C TYR A 122 -18.45 4.91 -16.96
N ILE A 123 -17.71 5.81 -16.32
CA ILE A 123 -16.46 5.47 -15.64
C ILE A 123 -16.73 5.25 -14.16
N SER A 124 -16.37 4.06 -13.64
CA SER A 124 -16.49 3.75 -12.21
C SER A 124 -15.50 4.59 -11.40
N ILE A 125 -16.00 5.64 -10.74
CA ILE A 125 -15.22 6.50 -9.85
C ILE A 125 -14.58 5.68 -8.72
N TYR A 126 -15.30 4.67 -8.21
CA TYR A 126 -14.78 3.75 -7.22
C TYR A 126 -13.50 3.06 -7.73
N PHE A 127 -13.57 2.45 -8.92
CA PHE A 127 -12.45 1.73 -9.51
C PHE A 127 -11.23 2.64 -9.69
N VAL A 128 -11.44 3.83 -10.27
CA VAL A 128 -10.37 4.82 -10.48
C VAL A 128 -9.77 5.29 -9.15
N SER A 129 -10.60 5.53 -8.13
CA SER A 129 -10.14 6.00 -6.82
C SER A 129 -9.28 4.96 -6.13
N VAL A 130 -9.73 3.70 -6.08
CA VAL A 130 -8.98 2.60 -5.46
C VAL A 130 -7.67 2.36 -6.20
N LEU A 131 -7.68 2.38 -7.53
CA LEU A 131 -6.48 2.21 -8.35
C LEU A 131 -5.44 3.30 -8.06
N LEU A 132 -5.86 4.56 -8.09
CA LEU A 132 -4.97 5.70 -7.87
C LEU A 132 -4.42 5.73 -6.44
N LEU A 133 -5.24 5.43 -5.43
CA LEU A 133 -4.79 5.33 -4.04
C LEU A 133 -3.78 4.21 -3.85
N THR A 134 -4.00 3.06 -4.48
CA THR A 134 -3.06 1.93 -4.45
C THR A 134 -1.71 2.32 -5.04
N ILE A 135 -1.71 2.94 -6.22
CA ILE A 135 -0.49 3.42 -6.88
C ILE A 135 0.22 4.44 -5.98
N LEU A 136 -0.51 5.37 -5.39
CA LEU A 136 0.07 6.38 -4.50
C LEU A 136 0.76 5.78 -3.29
N LEU A 137 0.15 4.79 -2.62
CA LEU A 137 0.74 4.10 -1.48
C LEU A 137 2.02 3.34 -1.88
N VAL A 138 2.00 2.64 -3.01
CA VAL A 138 3.18 1.94 -3.55
C VAL A 138 4.31 2.94 -3.86
N VAL A 139 3.99 4.04 -4.57
CA VAL A 139 4.97 5.07 -4.94
C VAL A 139 5.55 5.74 -3.70
N SER A 140 4.71 6.16 -2.75
CA SER A 140 5.14 6.76 -1.48
C SER A 140 6.11 5.84 -0.72
N THR A 141 5.80 4.55 -0.65
CA THR A 141 6.65 3.55 0.03
C THR A 141 7.96 3.31 -0.70
N ALA A 142 7.93 3.26 -2.04
CA ALA A 142 9.13 3.14 -2.85
C ALA A 142 10.06 4.34 -2.66
N PHE A 143 9.52 5.57 -2.67
CA PHE A 143 10.30 6.78 -2.43
C PHE A 143 10.85 6.87 -1.01
N TYR A 144 10.09 6.43 0.00
CA TYR A 144 10.60 6.27 1.36
C TYR A 144 11.84 5.36 1.37
N CYS A 145 11.75 4.17 0.78
CA CYS A 145 12.85 3.21 0.72
C CYS A 145 14.05 3.75 -0.07
N ILE A 146 13.83 4.43 -1.20
CA ILE A 146 14.89 5.04 -2.01
C ILE A 146 15.60 6.14 -1.20
N LYS A 147 14.85 7.05 -0.57
CA LYS A 147 15.44 8.12 0.24
C LYS A 147 16.18 7.59 1.45
N TRP A 148 15.65 6.58 2.11
CA TRP A 148 16.35 5.90 3.19
C TRP A 148 17.70 5.34 2.71
N CYS A 149 17.74 4.65 1.58
CA CYS A 149 18.96 4.09 1.03
C CYS A 149 19.98 5.18 0.63
N LEU A 150 19.52 6.31 0.10
CA LEU A 150 20.38 7.44 -0.26
C LEU A 150 20.99 8.11 0.97
N GLU A 151 20.18 8.42 1.99
CA GLU A 151 20.66 9.07 3.22
C GLU A 151 21.51 8.12 4.07
N TYR A 152 21.29 6.81 4.01
CA TYR A 152 22.16 5.83 4.68
C TYR A 152 23.57 5.75 4.06
N ARG A 153 23.68 6.03 2.75
CA ARG A 153 24.96 6.02 2.03
C ARG A 153 25.77 7.31 2.27
N ARG A 154 25.11 8.41 2.61
CA ARG A 154 25.71 9.71 2.87
C ARG A 154 26.36 9.77 4.25
#